data_AF-A0A845X9R9-F1
#
_entry.id   AF-A0A845X9R9-F1
#
_cell.length_a   1.000
_cell.length_b   1.000
_cell.length_c   1.000
_cell.angle_alpha   90.00
_cell.angle_beta   90.00
_cell.angle_gamma   90.00
#
_symmetry.space_group_name_H-M   'P 1'
#
loop_
_entity.id
_entity.type
_entity.pdbx_description
1 polymer ?
#
loop_
_entity_poly.entity_id
_entity_poly.type
_entity_poly.pdbx_seq_one_letter_code
_entity_poly.pdbx_strand_id
1 'polypeptide(L)'
;MGLLKTQFVQQLITSSLAFGVGTSLGFAFHRAGPPAFVTGIVAIPVSYVCTVANALQQSASDRQRRHTLHRKIRALEQRHQHLRQVLQADTSAQQNIQADLQGLEIRRDRLFNTVARLNQHHDELVQTLRQYRQQHQGTLRYSNPNLANTNPDLGQMVATQLNEAKVLEQHLQQLQAAVEQIQTEILDQEEIRESLERRIQPLKDQKDQLTVQVQQLHNTLSTLQQSQINLKQSLRDLQDQHQDTSTQMRQQQTQLTQLFGQIEQQQQQSQTLQQAHTTLQTEHEQLEQQIQQQQQMRSQLEARHQDQQKIYDALKTKREQLDQHFQESQARLAQLEARQQNYQALQQDYQALQTEYEQLEHQVQAKHQTLVTTQNQLQTLQSQSQALNTQIQDLEQLDSPAQLYALSSEWLDFVRLLLPLERQVLNAIILDQETELQTLLGSSFSALEDCLNQLNEKAITTLGDALVEGQEGSWIPYVNEDYAAVLAAAIAIPFHELLLVADAAPT
;
A
#
# COMPACT_ATOMS: atom_id res chain seq x y z
N MET A 1 -8.60 -58.00 -14.61
CA MET A 1 -8.58 -56.64 -14.01
C MET A 1 -9.02 -56.67 -12.57
N GLY A 2 -10.11 -57.38 -12.22
CA GLY A 2 -10.53 -57.50 -10.82
C GLY A 2 -9.38 -57.93 -9.89
N LEU A 3 -8.65 -58.98 -10.24
CA LEU A 3 -7.56 -59.53 -9.41
C LEU A 3 -6.31 -58.63 -9.29
N LEU A 4 -5.88 -57.94 -10.36
CA LEU A 4 -4.73 -57.02 -10.32
C LEU A 4 -5.08 -55.68 -9.66
N LYS A 5 -6.31 -55.16 -9.87
CA LYS A 5 -6.82 -54.02 -9.09
C LYS A 5 -6.96 -54.37 -7.63
N THR A 6 -7.50 -55.55 -7.29
CA THR A 6 -7.58 -55.99 -5.88
C THR A 6 -6.19 -56.24 -5.31
N GLN A 7 -5.22 -56.73 -6.08
CA GLN A 7 -3.84 -56.92 -5.59
C GLN A 7 -3.10 -55.60 -5.38
N PHE A 8 -3.25 -54.63 -6.29
CA PHE A 8 -2.65 -53.30 -6.10
C PHE A 8 -3.31 -52.55 -4.94
N VAL A 9 -4.65 -52.60 -4.85
CA VAL A 9 -5.39 -52.02 -3.73
C VAL A 9 -5.05 -52.75 -2.43
N GLN A 10 -4.94 -54.08 -2.42
CA GLN A 10 -4.45 -54.83 -1.26
C GLN A 10 -3.01 -54.47 -0.92
N GLN A 11 -2.12 -54.27 -1.89
CA GLN A 11 -0.73 -53.84 -1.67
C GLN A 11 -0.67 -52.43 -1.09
N LEU A 12 -1.49 -51.51 -1.56
CA LEU A 12 -1.55 -50.14 -1.05
C LEU A 12 -2.13 -50.09 0.36
N ILE A 13 -3.15 -50.92 0.64
CA ILE A 13 -3.71 -51.10 1.99
C ILE A 13 -2.69 -51.78 2.91
N THR A 14 -2.01 -52.84 2.48
CA THR A 14 -1.02 -53.55 3.34
C THR A 14 0.24 -52.74 3.56
N SER A 15 0.71 -51.96 2.58
CA SER A 15 1.86 -51.06 2.76
C SER A 15 1.53 -49.88 3.66
N SER A 16 0.32 -49.30 3.58
CA SER A 16 -0.10 -48.26 4.53
C SER A 16 -0.29 -48.82 5.94
N LEU A 17 -0.83 -50.04 6.07
CA LEU A 17 -0.92 -50.74 7.36
C LEU A 17 0.46 -51.07 7.92
N ALA A 18 1.38 -51.57 7.09
CA ALA A 18 2.74 -51.91 7.51
C ALA A 18 3.53 -50.66 7.92
N PHE A 19 3.35 -49.54 7.22
CA PHE A 19 3.90 -48.25 7.60
C PHE A 19 3.28 -47.77 8.92
N GLY A 20 1.95 -47.82 9.06
CA GLY A 20 1.26 -47.42 10.28
C GLY A 20 1.69 -48.25 11.50
N VAL A 21 1.74 -49.57 11.37
CA VAL A 21 2.17 -50.51 12.42
C VAL A 21 3.66 -50.34 12.72
N GLY A 22 4.51 -50.21 11.70
CA GLY A 22 5.95 -49.98 11.86
C GLY A 22 6.28 -48.65 12.54
N THR A 23 5.52 -47.59 12.21
CA THR A 23 5.71 -46.26 12.81
C THR A 23 5.18 -46.21 14.25
N SER A 24 4.06 -46.87 14.54
CA SER A 24 3.50 -46.95 15.90
C SER A 24 4.33 -47.84 16.82
N LEU A 25 4.87 -48.97 16.34
CA LEU A 25 5.89 -49.75 17.05
C LEU A 25 7.18 -48.94 17.23
N GLY A 26 7.63 -48.21 16.21
CA GLY A 26 8.78 -47.30 16.29
C GLY A 26 8.62 -46.26 17.40
N PHE A 27 7.44 -45.64 17.51
CA PHE A 27 7.11 -44.69 18.57
C PHE A 27 7.00 -45.34 19.96
N ALA A 28 6.52 -46.59 20.04
CA ALA A 28 6.43 -47.32 21.29
C ALA A 28 7.82 -47.69 21.86
N PHE A 29 8.78 -48.02 21.00
CA PHE A 29 10.13 -48.41 21.40
C PHE A 29 11.13 -47.25 21.47
N HIS A 30 10.96 -46.22 20.65
CA HIS A 30 11.86 -45.07 20.60
C HIS A 30 11.04 -43.79 20.81
N ARG A 31 11.11 -43.21 22.03
CA ARG A 31 10.41 -41.96 22.40
C ARG A 31 10.84 -40.73 21.59
N ALA A 32 11.86 -40.84 20.73
CA ALA A 32 12.31 -39.78 19.84
C ALA A 32 11.75 -40.01 18.43
N GLY A 33 11.14 -38.98 17.83
CA GLY A 33 10.47 -39.04 16.52
C GLY A 33 11.32 -39.47 15.32
N PRO A 34 12.62 -39.10 15.21
CA PRO A 34 13.42 -39.45 14.03
C PRO A 34 13.65 -40.95 13.79
N PRO A 35 14.03 -41.79 14.78
CA PRO A 35 14.23 -43.22 14.56
C PRO A 35 12.93 -43.99 14.24
N ALA A 36 11.78 -43.55 14.77
CA ALA A 36 10.49 -44.18 14.48
C ALA A 36 10.11 -44.11 12.99
N PHE A 37 10.45 -42.99 12.33
CA PHE A 37 10.20 -42.79 10.91
C PHE A 37 11.09 -43.68 10.03
N VAL A 38 12.34 -43.90 10.44
CA VAL A 38 13.28 -44.80 9.73
C VAL A 38 12.79 -46.24 9.76
N THR A 39 12.27 -46.71 10.91
CA THR A 39 11.63 -48.04 10.99
C THR A 39 10.39 -48.18 10.09
N GLY A 40 9.61 -47.11 9.94
CA GLY A 40 8.47 -47.08 9.01
C GLY A 40 8.90 -47.21 7.54
N ILE A 41 9.97 -46.51 7.13
CA ILE A 41 10.50 -46.58 5.76
C ILE A 41 11.09 -47.97 5.44
N VAL A 42 11.79 -48.59 6.39
CA VAL A 42 12.42 -49.92 6.19
C VAL A 42 11.37 -51.04 6.13
N ALA A 43 10.20 -50.87 6.75
CA ALA A 43 9.12 -51.87 6.68
C ALA A 43 8.51 -52.01 5.27
N ILE A 44 8.53 -50.96 4.45
CA ILE A 44 7.97 -50.95 3.10
C ILE A 44 8.67 -51.96 2.17
N PRO A 45 10.02 -51.95 1.99
CA PRO A 45 10.70 -52.91 1.13
C PRO A 45 10.61 -54.36 1.65
N VAL A 46 10.57 -54.58 2.97
CA VAL A 46 10.40 -55.94 3.54
C VAL A 46 9.03 -56.51 3.18
N SER A 47 7.97 -55.70 3.29
CA SER A 47 6.62 -56.12 2.89
C SER A 47 6.52 -56.43 1.39
N TYR A 48 7.23 -55.66 0.55
CA TYR A 48 7.29 -55.89 -0.89
C TYR A 48 7.95 -57.24 -1.22
N VAL A 49 9.08 -57.56 -0.60
CA VAL A 49 9.78 -58.85 -0.79
C VAL A 49 8.89 -60.04 -0.41
N CYS A 50 8.14 -59.94 0.69
CA CYS A 50 7.22 -61.01 1.09
C CYS A 50 6.09 -61.24 0.07
N THR A 51 5.52 -60.18 -0.53
CA THR A 51 4.47 -60.34 -1.55
C THR A 51 4.99 -60.94 -2.85
N VAL A 52 6.20 -60.56 -3.27
CA VAL A 52 6.85 -61.12 -4.47
C VAL A 52 7.22 -62.59 -4.26
N ALA A 53 7.73 -62.96 -3.08
CA ALA A 53 8.03 -64.35 -2.74
C ALA A 53 6.77 -65.24 -2.80
N ASN A 54 5.64 -64.75 -2.28
CA ASN A 54 4.38 -65.49 -2.30
C ASN A 54 3.83 -65.64 -3.73
N ALA A 55 3.94 -64.60 -4.57
CA ALA A 55 3.55 -64.66 -5.98
C ALA A 55 4.42 -65.65 -6.80
N LEU A 56 5.73 -65.72 -6.51
CA LEU A 56 6.63 -66.70 -7.13
C LEU A 56 6.29 -68.13 -6.72
N GLN A 57 5.97 -68.36 -5.44
CA GLN A 57 5.55 -69.66 -4.95
C GLN A 57 4.24 -70.13 -5.61
N GLN A 58 3.29 -69.20 -5.78
CA GLN A 58 2.02 -69.49 -6.46
C GLN A 58 2.25 -69.84 -7.95
N SER A 59 3.12 -69.09 -8.65
CA SER A 59 3.51 -69.38 -10.04
C SER A 59 4.20 -70.74 -10.20
N ALA A 60 5.06 -71.12 -9.25
CA ALA A 60 5.70 -72.44 -9.24
C ALA A 60 4.67 -73.58 -9.06
N SER A 61 3.69 -73.40 -8.17
CA SER A 61 2.61 -74.37 -7.96
C SER A 61 1.72 -74.53 -9.20
N ASP A 62 1.46 -73.43 -9.91
CA ASP A 62 0.68 -73.44 -11.15
C ASP A 62 1.42 -74.16 -12.29
N ARG A 63 2.75 -74.01 -12.39
CA ARG A 63 3.57 -74.77 -13.35
C ARG A 63 3.51 -76.27 -13.06
N GLN A 64 3.60 -76.68 -11.80
CA GLN A 64 3.49 -78.09 -11.41
C GLN A 64 2.10 -78.67 -11.73
N ARG A 65 1.03 -77.90 -11.48
CA ARG A 65 -0.34 -78.29 -11.86
C ARG A 65 -0.47 -78.45 -13.38
N ARG A 66 0.09 -77.54 -14.17
CA ARG A 66 0.10 -77.63 -15.64
C ARG A 66 0.83 -78.88 -16.14
N HIS A 67 2.02 -79.19 -15.61
CA HIS A 67 2.74 -80.41 -16.00
C HIS A 67 1.98 -81.68 -15.62
N THR A 68 1.34 -81.69 -14.45
CA THR A 68 0.50 -82.82 -14.01
C THR A 68 -0.69 -83.01 -14.94
N LEU A 69 -1.37 -81.93 -15.34
CA LEU A 69 -2.48 -81.99 -16.30
C LEU A 69 -2.02 -82.48 -17.69
N HIS A 70 -0.88 -82.03 -18.19
CA HIS A 70 -0.34 -82.50 -19.47
C HIS A 70 -0.02 -84.00 -19.45
N ARG A 71 0.55 -84.51 -18.34
CA ARG A 71 0.79 -85.95 -18.18
C ARG A 71 -0.52 -86.75 -18.18
N LYS A 72 -1.56 -86.26 -17.48
CA LYS A 72 -2.89 -86.89 -17.48
C LYS A 72 -3.52 -86.88 -18.88
N ILE A 73 -3.41 -85.79 -19.62
CA ILE A 73 -3.92 -85.70 -21.00
C ILE A 73 -3.25 -86.73 -21.91
N ARG A 74 -1.92 -86.81 -21.91
CA ARG A 74 -1.19 -87.81 -22.72
C ARG A 74 -1.54 -89.25 -22.33
N ALA A 75 -1.69 -89.53 -21.03
CA ALA A 75 -2.08 -90.87 -20.57
C ALA A 75 -3.50 -91.23 -21.04
N LEU A 76 -4.43 -90.28 -21.04
CA LEU A 76 -5.78 -90.47 -21.59
C LEU A 76 -5.76 -90.66 -23.11
N GLU A 77 -4.93 -89.91 -23.84
CA GLU A 77 -4.76 -90.08 -25.30
C GLU A 77 -4.23 -91.48 -25.65
N GLN A 78 -3.22 -91.98 -24.93
CA GLN A 78 -2.69 -93.33 -25.11
C GLN A 78 -3.75 -94.41 -24.83
N ARG A 79 -4.53 -94.25 -23.75
CA ARG A 79 -5.62 -95.17 -23.42
C ARG A 79 -6.71 -95.16 -24.50
N HIS A 80 -7.02 -94.00 -25.07
CA HIS A 80 -7.99 -93.87 -26.16
C HIS A 80 -7.52 -94.56 -27.44
N GLN A 81 -6.23 -94.42 -27.79
CA GLN A 81 -5.64 -95.13 -28.93
C GLN A 81 -5.68 -96.65 -28.74
N HIS A 82 -5.36 -97.13 -27.54
CA HIS A 82 -5.42 -98.55 -27.22
C HIS A 82 -6.86 -99.10 -27.30
N LEU A 83 -7.85 -98.40 -26.73
CA LEU A 83 -9.27 -98.78 -26.81
C LEU A 83 -9.76 -98.87 -28.27
N ARG A 84 -9.32 -97.96 -29.15
CA ARG A 84 -9.64 -98.04 -30.59
C ARG A 84 -9.08 -99.29 -31.25
N GLN A 85 -7.85 -99.67 -30.93
CA GLN A 85 -7.24 -100.90 -31.49
C GLN A 85 -7.99 -102.15 -31.03
N VAL A 86 -8.36 -102.21 -29.75
CA VAL A 86 -9.15 -103.33 -29.21
C VAL A 86 -10.52 -103.40 -29.88
N LEU A 87 -11.22 -102.27 -30.04
CA LEU A 87 -12.51 -102.23 -30.76
C LEU A 87 -12.40 -102.71 -32.22
N GLN A 88 -11.32 -102.36 -32.92
CA GLN A 88 -11.09 -102.84 -34.29
C GLN A 88 -10.86 -104.35 -34.33
N ALA A 89 -10.03 -104.88 -33.44
CA ALA A 89 -9.77 -106.32 -33.34
C ALA A 89 -11.05 -107.11 -33.00
N ASP A 90 -11.87 -106.59 -32.07
CA ASP A 90 -13.13 -107.20 -31.68
C ASP A 90 -14.16 -107.18 -32.82
N THR A 91 -14.22 -106.08 -33.58
CA THR A 91 -15.08 -105.99 -34.77
C THR A 91 -14.69 -107.01 -35.83
N SER A 92 -13.39 -107.21 -36.07
CA SER A 92 -12.91 -108.25 -36.99
C SER A 92 -13.21 -109.66 -36.48
N ALA A 93 -13.07 -109.91 -35.18
CA ALA A 93 -13.45 -111.19 -34.58
C ALA A 93 -14.95 -111.46 -34.73
N GLN A 94 -15.80 -110.45 -34.54
CA GLN A 94 -17.24 -110.55 -34.73
C GLN A 94 -17.59 -110.91 -36.19
N GLN A 95 -16.92 -110.29 -37.17
CA GLN A 95 -17.12 -110.61 -38.59
C GLN A 95 -16.75 -112.05 -38.92
N ASN A 96 -15.65 -112.57 -38.37
CA ASN A 96 -15.25 -113.96 -38.55
C ASN A 96 -16.27 -114.94 -37.94
N ILE A 97 -16.72 -114.68 -36.72
CA ILE A 97 -17.75 -115.51 -36.07
C ILE A 97 -19.06 -115.49 -36.88
N GLN A 98 -19.45 -114.33 -37.43
CA GLN A 98 -20.65 -114.23 -38.26
C GLN A 98 -20.50 -115.03 -39.57
N ALA A 99 -19.33 -115.01 -40.20
CA ALA A 99 -19.04 -115.83 -41.37
C ALA A 99 -19.08 -117.34 -41.03
N ASP A 100 -18.54 -117.74 -39.88
CA ASP A 100 -18.57 -119.13 -39.42
C ASP A 100 -20.01 -119.60 -39.13
N LEU A 101 -20.84 -118.76 -38.51
CA LEU A 101 -22.25 -119.06 -38.28
C LEU A 101 -23.01 -119.26 -39.59
N GLN A 102 -22.80 -118.40 -40.58
CA GLN A 102 -23.39 -118.58 -41.92
C GLN A 102 -22.91 -119.88 -42.58
N GLY A 103 -21.63 -120.23 -42.41
CA GLY A 103 -21.08 -121.50 -42.89
C GLY A 103 -21.73 -122.72 -42.24
N LEU A 104 -21.97 -122.67 -40.92
CA LEU A 104 -22.67 -123.72 -40.18
C LEU A 104 -24.14 -123.85 -40.60
N GLU A 105 -24.85 -122.74 -40.82
CA GLU A 105 -26.23 -122.77 -41.32
C GLU A 105 -26.34 -123.46 -42.68
N ILE A 106 -25.45 -123.12 -43.62
CA ILE A 106 -25.39 -123.77 -44.94
C ILE A 106 -25.11 -125.28 -44.78
N ARG A 107 -24.25 -125.68 -43.83
CA ARG A 107 -23.93 -127.08 -43.58
C ARG A 107 -25.11 -127.84 -42.97
N ARG A 108 -25.82 -127.25 -42.01
CA ARG A 108 -27.07 -127.78 -41.45
C ARG A 108 -28.09 -128.07 -42.55
N ASP A 109 -28.32 -127.10 -43.44
CA ASP A 109 -29.30 -127.26 -44.52
C ASP A 109 -28.90 -128.38 -45.50
N ARG A 110 -27.61 -128.56 -45.76
CA ARG A 110 -27.10 -129.70 -46.56
C ARG A 110 -27.34 -131.04 -45.86
N LEU A 111 -27.07 -131.14 -44.55
CA LEU A 111 -27.32 -132.35 -43.78
C LEU A 111 -28.81 -132.67 -43.74
N PHE A 112 -29.66 -131.68 -43.49
CA PHE A 112 -31.12 -131.84 -43.48
C PHE A 112 -31.64 -132.37 -44.83
N ASN A 113 -31.17 -131.81 -45.94
CA ASN A 113 -31.50 -132.30 -47.29
C ASN A 113 -30.94 -133.71 -47.58
N THR A 114 -29.86 -134.11 -46.91
CA THR A 114 -29.29 -135.45 -47.06
C THR A 114 -30.08 -136.48 -46.26
N VAL A 115 -30.46 -136.15 -45.02
CA VAL A 115 -31.38 -136.96 -44.21
C VAL A 115 -32.72 -137.13 -44.89
N ALA A 116 -33.30 -136.05 -45.43
CA ALA A 116 -34.57 -136.12 -46.16
C ALA A 116 -34.48 -137.08 -47.36
N ARG A 117 -33.39 -137.05 -48.12
CA ARG A 117 -33.14 -137.98 -49.23
C ARG A 117 -32.92 -139.43 -48.77
N LEU A 118 -32.17 -139.63 -47.68
CA LEU A 118 -31.97 -140.96 -47.09
C LEU A 118 -33.29 -141.55 -46.59
N ASN A 119 -34.14 -140.76 -45.95
CA ASN A 119 -35.47 -141.18 -45.50
C ASN A 119 -36.38 -141.51 -46.69
N GLN A 120 -36.36 -140.70 -47.74
CA GLN A 120 -37.10 -141.03 -48.96
C GLN A 120 -36.63 -142.37 -49.56
N HIS A 121 -35.31 -142.58 -49.64
CA HIS A 121 -34.76 -143.86 -50.09
C HIS A 121 -35.13 -145.02 -49.16
N HIS A 122 -35.13 -144.81 -47.84
CA HIS A 122 -35.60 -145.80 -46.87
C HIS A 122 -37.05 -146.18 -47.16
N ASP A 123 -37.93 -145.20 -47.34
CA ASP A 123 -39.35 -145.44 -47.62
C ASP A 123 -39.55 -146.17 -48.94
N GLU A 124 -38.82 -145.82 -49.99
CA GLU A 124 -38.80 -146.52 -51.28
C GLU A 124 -38.32 -147.98 -51.13
N LEU A 125 -37.26 -148.23 -50.35
CA LEU A 125 -36.75 -149.58 -50.07
C LEU A 125 -37.74 -150.40 -49.24
N VAL A 126 -38.37 -149.80 -48.22
CA VAL A 126 -39.40 -150.46 -47.42
C VAL A 126 -40.63 -150.79 -48.27
N GLN A 127 -41.03 -149.90 -49.18
CA GLN A 127 -42.13 -150.15 -50.11
C GLN A 127 -41.79 -151.26 -51.11
N THR A 128 -40.61 -151.24 -51.72
CA THR A 128 -40.17 -152.29 -52.65
C THR A 128 -40.04 -153.64 -51.94
N LEU A 129 -39.51 -153.68 -50.71
CA LEU A 129 -39.51 -154.88 -49.87
C LEU A 129 -40.93 -155.39 -49.54
N ARG A 130 -41.88 -154.49 -49.25
CA ARG A 130 -43.29 -154.86 -49.04
C ARG A 130 -43.92 -155.43 -50.30
N GLN A 131 -43.69 -154.80 -51.46
CA GLN A 131 -44.19 -155.28 -52.75
C GLN A 131 -43.59 -156.65 -53.10
N TYR A 132 -42.28 -156.81 -52.95
CA TYR A 132 -41.59 -158.08 -53.15
C TYR A 132 -42.13 -159.17 -52.23
N ARG A 133 -42.32 -158.86 -50.94
CA ARG A 133 -42.91 -159.79 -49.96
C ARG A 133 -44.35 -160.15 -50.33
N GLN A 134 -45.17 -159.21 -50.81
CA GLN A 134 -46.53 -159.51 -51.27
C GLN A 134 -46.54 -160.37 -52.53
N GLN A 135 -45.64 -160.08 -53.48
CA GLN A 135 -45.52 -160.83 -54.74
C GLN A 135 -45.04 -162.27 -54.49
N HIS A 136 -44.22 -162.51 -53.47
CA HIS A 136 -43.72 -163.85 -53.11
C HIS A 136 -44.47 -164.56 -51.96
N GLN A 137 -45.32 -163.86 -51.19
CA GLN A 137 -46.22 -164.50 -50.22
C GLN A 137 -47.34 -165.31 -50.89
N GLY A 138 -47.68 -165.01 -52.15
CA GLY A 138 -48.58 -165.82 -52.96
C GLY A 138 -47.97 -167.17 -53.39
N THR A 139 -46.67 -167.23 -53.61
CA THR A 139 -45.97 -168.41 -54.16
C THR A 139 -45.44 -169.36 -53.08
N LEU A 140 -45.21 -168.87 -51.86
CA LEU A 140 -44.65 -169.67 -50.75
C LEU A 140 -45.70 -170.32 -49.84
N ARG A 141 -47.00 -170.17 -50.13
CA ARG A 141 -48.09 -170.75 -49.31
C ARG A 141 -48.59 -172.12 -49.79
N TYR A 142 -48.00 -172.68 -50.84
CA TYR A 142 -48.18 -174.06 -51.27
C TYR A 142 -46.83 -174.74 -51.51
N SER A 143 -46.10 -175.02 -50.42
CA SER A 143 -45.02 -176.02 -50.46
C SER A 143 -45.15 -176.96 -49.28
N ASN A 144 -45.84 -178.05 -49.62
CA ASN A 144 -45.86 -179.35 -48.99
C ASN A 144 -44.41 -179.90 -48.88
N PRO A 145 -43.97 -180.53 -47.78
CA PRO A 145 -42.54 -180.74 -47.49
C PRO A 145 -41.83 -181.87 -48.29
N ASN A 146 -42.27 -182.20 -49.50
CA ASN A 146 -41.79 -183.40 -50.21
C ASN A 146 -41.25 -183.21 -51.64
N LEU A 147 -40.83 -182.00 -52.02
CA LEU A 147 -40.28 -181.71 -53.37
C LEU A 147 -38.88 -181.07 -53.32
N ALA A 148 -38.00 -181.56 -52.44
CA ALA A 148 -36.63 -181.05 -52.29
C ALA A 148 -35.56 -181.75 -53.16
N ASN A 149 -35.92 -182.65 -54.09
CA ASN A 149 -34.92 -183.53 -54.72
C ASN A 149 -34.79 -183.50 -56.27
N THR A 150 -35.41 -182.57 -57.01
CA THR A 150 -35.41 -182.66 -58.49
C THR A 150 -35.35 -181.36 -59.30
N ASN A 151 -34.88 -180.21 -58.77
CA ASN A 151 -34.61 -179.07 -59.67
C ASN A 151 -33.56 -178.05 -59.13
N PRO A 152 -32.37 -177.92 -59.76
CA PRO A 152 -31.31 -176.99 -59.33
C PRO A 152 -31.61 -175.50 -59.56
N ASP A 153 -32.56 -175.15 -60.44
CA ASP A 153 -32.92 -173.75 -60.75
C ASP A 153 -33.68 -173.04 -59.62
N LEU A 154 -34.53 -173.75 -58.87
CA LEU A 154 -35.25 -173.16 -57.73
C LEU A 154 -34.31 -172.87 -56.55
N GLY A 155 -33.29 -173.71 -56.36
CA GLY A 155 -32.25 -173.50 -55.34
C GLY A 155 -31.39 -172.28 -55.66
N GLN A 156 -31.08 -172.05 -56.93
CA GLN A 156 -30.38 -170.83 -57.37
C GLN A 156 -31.25 -169.58 -57.17
N MET A 157 -32.54 -169.63 -57.51
CA MET A 157 -33.43 -168.47 -57.33
C MET A 157 -33.61 -168.13 -55.84
N VAL A 158 -33.83 -169.11 -54.97
CA VAL A 158 -33.91 -168.86 -53.52
C VAL A 158 -32.57 -168.34 -52.97
N ALA A 159 -31.43 -168.83 -53.48
CA ALA A 159 -30.12 -168.33 -53.10
C ALA A 159 -29.84 -166.89 -53.59
N THR A 160 -30.28 -166.52 -54.80
CA THR A 160 -30.17 -165.13 -55.29
C THR A 160 -31.09 -164.19 -54.52
N GLN A 161 -32.34 -164.59 -54.25
CA GLN A 161 -33.27 -163.79 -53.43
C GLN A 161 -32.77 -163.63 -51.99
N LEU A 162 -32.17 -164.67 -51.40
CA LEU A 162 -31.56 -164.59 -50.07
C LEU A 162 -30.34 -163.66 -50.06
N ASN A 163 -29.52 -163.69 -51.12
CA ASN A 163 -28.39 -162.77 -51.26
C ASN A 163 -28.86 -161.32 -51.47
N GLU A 164 -29.91 -161.07 -52.26
CA GLU A 164 -30.50 -159.74 -52.41
C GLU A 164 -31.10 -159.22 -51.11
N ALA A 165 -31.85 -160.06 -50.37
CA ALA A 165 -32.39 -159.71 -49.06
C ALA A 165 -31.26 -159.37 -48.06
N LYS A 166 -30.16 -160.13 -48.10
CA LYS A 166 -28.98 -159.88 -47.27
C LYS A 166 -28.28 -158.56 -47.64
N VAL A 167 -28.19 -158.24 -48.94
CA VAL A 167 -27.65 -156.96 -49.41
C VAL A 167 -28.54 -155.80 -48.99
N LEU A 168 -29.87 -155.94 -49.08
CA LEU A 168 -30.82 -154.94 -48.61
C LEU A 168 -30.77 -154.74 -47.09
N GLU A 169 -30.61 -155.81 -46.32
CA GLU A 169 -30.44 -155.74 -44.88
C GLU A 169 -29.12 -155.04 -44.49
N GLN A 170 -28.03 -155.32 -45.21
CA GLN A 170 -26.76 -154.59 -45.06
C GLN A 170 -26.92 -153.11 -45.42
N HIS A 171 -27.65 -152.78 -46.49
CA HIS A 171 -27.96 -151.39 -46.84
C HIS A 171 -28.80 -150.70 -45.77
N LEU A 172 -29.81 -151.37 -45.19
CA LEU A 172 -30.61 -150.82 -44.10
C LEU A 172 -29.77 -150.57 -42.86
N GLN A 173 -28.87 -151.50 -42.50
CA GLN A 173 -27.93 -151.31 -41.38
C GLN A 173 -26.98 -150.13 -41.64
N GLN A 174 -26.45 -149.99 -42.86
CA GLN A 174 -25.62 -148.84 -43.24
C GLN A 174 -26.40 -147.52 -43.21
N LEU A 175 -27.65 -147.52 -43.65
CA LEU A 175 -28.52 -146.35 -43.63
C LEU A 175 -28.84 -145.94 -42.20
N GLN A 176 -29.14 -146.90 -41.33
CA GLN A 176 -29.41 -146.67 -39.92
C GLN A 176 -28.16 -146.11 -39.22
N ALA A 177 -26.99 -146.69 -39.48
CA ALA A 177 -25.72 -146.16 -38.97
C ALA A 177 -25.45 -144.73 -39.47
N ALA A 178 -25.77 -144.42 -40.73
CA ALA A 178 -25.65 -143.06 -41.28
C ALA A 178 -26.64 -142.08 -40.62
N VAL A 179 -27.87 -142.50 -40.34
CA VAL A 179 -28.86 -141.68 -39.62
C VAL A 179 -28.41 -141.41 -38.19
N GLU A 180 -27.93 -142.42 -37.46
CA GLU A 180 -27.38 -142.25 -36.11
C GLU A 180 -26.16 -141.32 -36.10
N GLN A 181 -25.28 -141.46 -37.10
CA GLN A 181 -24.14 -140.56 -37.27
C GLN A 181 -24.61 -139.11 -37.51
N ILE A 182 -25.55 -138.88 -38.43
CA ILE A 182 -26.05 -137.53 -38.71
C ILE A 182 -26.77 -136.95 -37.49
N GLN A 183 -27.52 -137.77 -36.74
CA GLN A 183 -28.20 -137.32 -35.54
C GLN A 183 -27.21 -136.90 -34.45
N THR A 184 -26.09 -137.62 -34.33
CA THR A 184 -24.98 -137.21 -33.45
C THR A 184 -24.34 -135.90 -33.95
N GLU A 185 -24.08 -135.78 -35.25
CA GLU A 185 -23.55 -134.53 -35.83
C GLU A 185 -24.48 -133.32 -35.65
N ILE A 186 -25.81 -133.53 -35.66
CA ILE A 186 -26.80 -132.49 -35.39
C ILE A 186 -26.72 -132.04 -33.93
N LEU A 187 -26.66 -132.98 -32.98
CA LEU A 187 -26.54 -132.66 -31.56
C LEU A 187 -25.23 -131.91 -31.26
N ASP A 188 -24.12 -132.35 -31.84
CA ASP A 188 -22.82 -131.67 -31.70
C ASP A 188 -22.89 -130.24 -32.28
N GLN A 189 -23.57 -130.05 -33.42
CA GLN A 189 -23.77 -128.71 -34.00
C GLN A 189 -24.67 -127.81 -33.16
N GLU A 190 -25.72 -128.35 -32.53
CA GLU A 190 -26.56 -127.62 -31.60
C GLU A 190 -25.77 -127.17 -30.37
N GLU A 191 -24.95 -128.05 -29.80
CA GLU A 191 -24.07 -127.70 -28.67
C GLU A 191 -23.05 -126.62 -29.05
N ILE A 192 -22.44 -126.72 -30.24
CA ILE A 192 -21.53 -125.68 -30.77
C ILE A 192 -22.28 -124.36 -30.93
N ARG A 193 -23.50 -124.38 -31.48
CA ARG A 193 -24.32 -123.18 -31.68
C ARG A 193 -24.66 -122.53 -30.34
N GLU A 194 -25.12 -123.29 -29.35
CA GLU A 194 -25.39 -122.75 -28.02
C GLU A 194 -24.13 -122.16 -27.37
N SER A 195 -22.99 -122.83 -27.52
CA SER A 195 -21.70 -122.34 -27.03
C SER A 195 -21.29 -121.02 -27.70
N LEU A 196 -21.50 -120.90 -29.02
CA LEU A 196 -21.27 -119.66 -29.76
C LEU A 196 -22.23 -118.54 -29.33
N GLU A 197 -23.52 -118.84 -29.16
CA GLU A 197 -24.51 -117.86 -28.67
C GLU A 197 -24.14 -117.36 -27.26
N ARG A 198 -23.74 -118.26 -26.35
CA ARG A 198 -23.24 -117.91 -25.01
C ARG A 198 -21.98 -117.06 -25.05
N ARG A 199 -21.11 -117.22 -26.06
CA ARG A 199 -19.89 -116.40 -26.26
C ARG A 199 -20.17 -115.06 -26.94
N ILE A 200 -21.18 -114.98 -27.80
CA ILE A 200 -21.55 -113.75 -28.52
C ILE A 200 -22.21 -112.75 -27.57
N GLN A 201 -23.03 -113.21 -26.61
CA GLN A 201 -23.73 -112.33 -25.68
C GLN A 201 -22.79 -111.42 -24.86
N PRO A 202 -21.73 -111.91 -24.17
CA PRO A 202 -20.82 -111.04 -23.43
C PRO A 202 -20.02 -110.11 -24.35
N LEU A 203 -19.71 -110.51 -25.59
CA LEU A 203 -19.07 -109.61 -26.57
C LEU A 203 -20.00 -108.47 -26.98
N LYS A 204 -21.29 -108.75 -27.16
CA LYS A 204 -22.31 -107.73 -27.42
C LYS A 204 -22.43 -106.75 -26.25
N ASP A 205 -22.48 -107.27 -25.03
CA ASP A 205 -22.52 -106.43 -23.83
C ASP A 205 -21.25 -105.58 -23.68
N GLN A 206 -20.07 -106.13 -23.99
CA GLN A 206 -18.81 -105.39 -24.01
C GLN A 206 -18.80 -104.29 -25.08
N LYS A 207 -19.29 -104.57 -26.29
CA LYS A 207 -19.45 -103.57 -27.35
C LYS A 207 -20.36 -102.43 -26.91
N ASP A 208 -21.50 -102.74 -26.28
CA ASP A 208 -22.45 -101.73 -25.81
C ASP A 208 -21.81 -100.88 -24.70
N GLN A 209 -21.08 -101.49 -23.77
CA GLN A 209 -20.32 -100.78 -22.74
C GLN A 209 -19.23 -99.87 -23.34
N LEU A 210 -18.48 -100.36 -24.32
CA LEU A 210 -17.45 -99.57 -25.01
C LEU A 210 -18.09 -98.40 -25.78
N THR A 211 -19.26 -98.60 -26.37
CA THR A 211 -20.01 -97.54 -27.06
C THR A 211 -20.39 -96.42 -26.09
N VAL A 212 -20.89 -96.77 -24.90
CA VAL A 212 -21.19 -95.80 -23.83
C VAL A 212 -19.92 -95.07 -23.38
N GLN A 213 -18.80 -95.78 -23.17
CA GLN A 213 -17.53 -95.15 -22.79
C GLN A 213 -17.01 -94.19 -23.86
N VAL A 214 -17.11 -94.56 -25.14
CA VAL A 214 -16.74 -93.68 -26.27
C VAL A 214 -17.59 -92.41 -26.27
N GLN A 215 -18.90 -92.52 -26.04
CA GLN A 215 -19.78 -91.36 -25.96
C GLN A 215 -19.43 -90.45 -24.77
N GLN A 216 -19.13 -91.04 -23.61
CA GLN A 216 -18.70 -90.28 -22.41
C GLN A 216 -17.35 -89.57 -22.64
N LEU A 217 -16.39 -90.24 -23.27
CA LEU A 217 -15.11 -89.64 -23.65
C LEU A 217 -15.30 -88.51 -24.66
N HIS A 218 -16.19 -88.67 -25.64
CA HIS A 218 -16.52 -87.63 -26.60
C HIS A 218 -17.10 -86.38 -25.92
N ASN A 219 -18.07 -86.56 -25.03
CA ASN A 219 -18.67 -85.45 -24.26
C ASN A 219 -17.63 -84.75 -23.37
N THR A 220 -16.74 -85.52 -22.75
CA THR A 220 -15.65 -84.98 -21.92
C THR A 220 -14.67 -84.17 -22.76
N LEU A 221 -14.30 -84.67 -23.95
CA LEU A 221 -13.41 -83.99 -24.88
C LEU A 221 -14.02 -82.68 -25.38
N SER A 222 -15.31 -82.68 -25.74
CA SER A 222 -16.04 -81.46 -26.12
C SER A 222 -16.06 -80.43 -24.99
N THR A 223 -16.33 -80.86 -23.75
CA THR A 223 -16.31 -79.98 -22.56
C THR A 223 -14.92 -79.40 -22.32
N LEU A 224 -13.87 -80.22 -22.45
CA LEU A 224 -12.48 -79.77 -22.32
C LEU A 224 -12.10 -78.77 -23.42
N GLN A 225 -12.51 -78.99 -24.66
CA GLN A 225 -12.30 -78.04 -25.75
C GLN A 225 -12.99 -76.70 -25.48
N GLN A 226 -14.24 -76.73 -25.01
CA GLN A 226 -14.94 -75.49 -24.64
C GLN A 226 -14.24 -74.76 -23.50
N SER A 227 -13.78 -75.50 -22.48
CA SER A 227 -13.01 -74.91 -21.37
C SER A 227 -11.69 -74.27 -21.85
N GLN A 228 -11.03 -74.88 -22.85
CA GLN A 228 -9.81 -74.34 -23.46
C GLN A 228 -10.09 -73.03 -24.20
N ILE A 229 -11.19 -72.95 -24.95
CA ILE A 229 -11.62 -71.72 -25.64
C ILE A 229 -11.90 -70.62 -24.62
N ASN A 230 -12.67 -70.92 -23.57
CA ASN A 230 -13.00 -69.97 -22.52
C ASN A 230 -11.74 -69.46 -21.79
N LEU A 231 -10.81 -70.35 -21.45
CA LEU A 231 -9.53 -69.98 -20.82
C LEU A 231 -8.67 -69.10 -21.73
N LYS A 232 -8.62 -69.39 -23.04
CA LYS A 232 -7.91 -68.55 -24.02
C LYS A 232 -8.53 -67.16 -24.11
N GLN A 233 -9.85 -67.05 -24.09
CA GLN A 233 -10.53 -65.77 -24.09
C GLN A 233 -10.22 -64.97 -22.82
N SER A 234 -10.37 -65.58 -21.64
CA SER A 234 -10.05 -64.92 -20.37
C SER A 234 -8.58 -64.48 -20.28
N LEU A 235 -7.66 -65.23 -20.91
CA LEU A 235 -6.24 -64.83 -20.97
C LEU A 235 -6.03 -63.58 -21.84
N ARG A 236 -6.71 -63.49 -22.99
CA ARG A 236 -6.69 -62.28 -23.83
C ARG A 236 -7.28 -61.09 -23.09
N ASP A 237 -8.46 -61.26 -22.49
CA ASP A 237 -9.12 -60.19 -21.72
C ASP A 237 -8.21 -59.69 -20.58
N LEU A 238 -7.53 -60.60 -19.88
CA LEU A 238 -6.60 -60.25 -18.81
C LEU A 238 -5.36 -59.53 -19.32
N GLN A 239 -4.87 -59.90 -20.51
CA GLN A 239 -3.74 -59.25 -21.17
C GLN A 239 -4.08 -57.82 -21.61
N ASP A 240 -5.25 -57.62 -22.21
CA ASP A 240 -5.74 -56.29 -22.61
C ASP A 240 -5.90 -55.39 -21.37
N GLN A 241 -6.50 -55.94 -20.31
CA GLN A 241 -6.64 -55.25 -19.03
C GLN A 241 -5.30 -54.91 -18.37
N HIS A 242 -4.28 -55.75 -18.52
CA HIS A 242 -2.93 -55.45 -18.06
C HIS A 242 -2.30 -54.30 -18.87
N GLN A 243 -2.47 -54.30 -20.20
CA GLN A 243 -2.00 -53.23 -21.07
C GLN A 243 -2.67 -51.89 -20.75
N ASP A 244 -3.98 -51.89 -20.54
CA ASP A 244 -4.73 -50.69 -20.13
C ASP A 244 -4.24 -50.15 -18.78
N THR A 245 -4.10 -51.03 -17.78
CA THR A 245 -3.58 -50.65 -16.45
C THR A 245 -2.16 -50.12 -16.54
N SER A 246 -1.29 -50.73 -17.36
CA SER A 246 0.07 -50.23 -17.60
C SER A 246 0.07 -48.85 -18.26
N THR A 247 -0.89 -48.58 -19.14
CA THR A 247 -1.03 -47.27 -19.80
C THR A 247 -1.49 -46.22 -18.81
N GLN A 248 -2.48 -46.54 -17.96
CA GLN A 248 -2.93 -45.67 -16.88
C GLN A 248 -1.82 -45.36 -15.87
N MET A 249 -1.02 -46.36 -15.48
CA MET A 249 0.14 -46.17 -14.60
C MET A 249 1.17 -45.22 -15.22
N ARG A 250 1.47 -45.35 -16.52
CA ARG A 250 2.37 -44.41 -17.21
C ARG A 250 1.80 -43.00 -17.24
N GLN A 251 0.51 -42.84 -17.50
CA GLN A 251 -0.16 -41.53 -17.47
C GLN A 251 -0.09 -40.89 -16.07
N GLN A 252 -0.38 -41.66 -15.01
CA GLN A 252 -0.27 -41.19 -13.63
C GLN A 252 1.18 -40.83 -13.26
N GLN A 253 2.16 -41.62 -13.71
CA GLN A 253 3.57 -41.29 -13.51
C GLN A 253 3.94 -39.97 -14.20
N THR A 254 3.48 -39.73 -15.43
CA THR A 254 3.69 -38.46 -16.13
C THR A 254 3.04 -37.30 -15.38
N GLN A 255 1.81 -37.47 -14.88
CA GLN A 255 1.13 -36.45 -14.07
C GLN A 255 1.90 -36.14 -12.78
N LEU A 256 2.41 -37.16 -12.08
CA LEU A 256 3.25 -36.96 -10.89
C LEU A 256 4.53 -36.18 -11.22
N THR A 257 5.23 -36.55 -12.29
CA THR A 257 6.43 -35.81 -12.73
C THR A 257 6.10 -34.35 -13.07
N GLN A 258 4.95 -34.09 -13.70
CA GLN A 258 4.49 -32.72 -13.99
C GLN A 258 4.18 -31.93 -12.71
N LEU A 259 3.48 -32.54 -11.75
CA LEU A 259 3.19 -31.91 -10.45
C LEU A 259 4.47 -31.62 -9.67
N PHE A 260 5.45 -32.53 -9.67
CA PHE A 260 6.76 -32.26 -9.05
C PHE A 260 7.48 -31.08 -9.71
N GLY A 261 7.46 -30.98 -11.04
CA GLY A 261 8.01 -29.81 -11.74
C GLY A 261 7.29 -28.50 -11.38
N GLN A 262 5.97 -28.53 -11.23
CA GLN A 262 5.20 -27.35 -10.78
C GLN A 262 5.54 -26.95 -9.34
N ILE A 263 5.70 -27.91 -8.43
CA ILE A 263 6.11 -27.66 -7.04
C ILE A 263 7.50 -27.03 -7.00
N GLU A 264 8.46 -27.54 -7.77
CA GLU A 264 9.81 -26.98 -7.85
C GLU A 264 9.79 -25.54 -8.39
N GLN A 265 9.00 -25.27 -9.43
CA GLN A 265 8.83 -23.93 -9.98
C GLN A 265 8.22 -22.96 -8.95
N GLN A 266 7.19 -23.38 -8.21
CA GLN A 266 6.59 -22.56 -7.16
C GLN A 266 7.57 -22.30 -6.01
N GLN A 267 8.38 -23.30 -5.65
CA GLN A 267 9.42 -23.14 -4.63
C GLN A 267 10.47 -22.11 -5.04
N GLN A 268 10.93 -22.14 -6.29
CA GLN A 268 11.84 -21.14 -6.85
C GLN A 268 11.21 -19.73 -6.84
N GLN A 269 9.94 -19.60 -7.27
CA GLN A 269 9.22 -18.32 -7.22
C GLN A 269 9.12 -17.77 -5.79
N SER A 270 8.81 -18.63 -4.81
CA SER A 270 8.76 -18.24 -3.39
C SER A 270 10.11 -17.73 -2.88
N GLN A 271 11.22 -18.37 -3.27
CA GLN A 271 12.57 -17.93 -2.89
C GLN A 271 12.89 -16.56 -3.51
N THR A 272 12.57 -16.34 -4.79
CA THR A 272 12.77 -15.05 -5.46
C THR A 272 11.94 -13.94 -4.81
N LEU A 273 10.68 -14.21 -4.48
CA LEU A 273 9.83 -13.25 -3.76
C LEU A 273 10.37 -12.93 -2.37
N GLN A 274 10.89 -13.93 -1.66
CA GLN A 274 11.50 -13.72 -0.34
C GLN A 274 12.75 -12.85 -0.43
N GLN A 275 13.61 -13.08 -1.43
CA GLN A 275 14.77 -12.23 -1.69
C GLN A 275 14.35 -10.78 -2.02
N ALA A 276 13.36 -10.62 -2.90
CA ALA A 276 12.82 -9.30 -3.24
C ALA A 276 12.27 -8.57 -2.01
N HIS A 277 11.55 -9.28 -1.12
CA HIS A 277 11.07 -8.71 0.13
C HIS A 277 12.22 -8.24 1.04
N THR A 278 13.28 -9.04 1.19
CA THR A 278 14.45 -8.64 2.00
C THR A 278 15.17 -7.41 1.43
N THR A 279 15.27 -7.30 0.09
CA THR A 279 15.83 -6.12 -0.57
C THR A 279 14.96 -4.89 -0.30
N LEU A 280 13.64 -5.00 -0.53
CA LEU A 280 12.70 -3.89 -0.31
C LEU A 280 12.70 -3.43 1.16
N GLN A 281 12.79 -4.37 2.11
CA GLN A 281 12.92 -4.05 3.53
C GLN A 281 14.18 -3.24 3.82
N THR A 282 15.32 -3.65 3.25
CA THR A 282 16.60 -2.92 3.40
C THR A 282 16.52 -1.52 2.79
N GLU A 283 15.92 -1.37 1.60
CA GLU A 283 15.69 -0.07 0.98
C GLU A 283 14.78 0.82 1.83
N HIS A 284 13.73 0.26 2.44
CA HIS A 284 12.85 0.99 3.35
C HIS A 284 13.60 1.50 4.58
N GLU A 285 14.40 0.65 5.24
CA GLU A 285 15.22 1.03 6.39
C GLU A 285 16.22 2.14 6.02
N GLN A 286 16.82 2.08 4.82
CA GLN A 286 17.71 3.13 4.31
C GLN A 286 16.96 4.46 4.08
N LEU A 287 15.78 4.42 3.47
CA LEU A 287 14.96 5.62 3.26
C LEU A 287 14.50 6.23 4.58
N GLU A 288 14.14 5.41 5.57
CA GLU A 288 13.77 5.88 6.90
C GLU A 288 14.94 6.61 7.59
N GLN A 289 16.16 6.07 7.48
CA GLN A 289 17.37 6.75 7.97
C GLN A 289 17.62 8.08 7.23
N GLN A 290 17.43 8.13 5.91
CA GLN A 290 17.56 9.37 5.15
C GLN A 290 16.53 10.43 5.58
N ILE A 291 15.28 10.02 5.82
CA ILE A 291 14.23 10.92 6.33
C ILE A 291 14.62 11.48 7.69
N GLN A 292 15.11 10.63 8.61
CA GLN A 292 15.57 11.08 9.93
C GLN A 292 16.73 12.09 9.82
N GLN A 293 17.70 11.84 8.94
CA GLN A 293 18.81 12.77 8.68
C GLN A 293 18.31 14.12 8.12
N GLN A 294 17.37 14.10 7.17
CA GLN A 294 16.79 15.32 6.63
C GLN A 294 15.99 16.11 7.67
N GLN A 295 15.26 15.43 8.56
CA GLN A 295 14.56 16.07 9.67
C GLN A 295 15.53 16.76 10.64
N GLN A 296 16.64 16.10 10.98
CA GLN A 296 17.70 16.71 11.80
C GLN A 296 18.30 17.94 11.12
N MET A 297 18.62 17.85 9.82
CA MET A 297 19.16 18.98 9.05
C MET A 297 18.18 20.16 9.00
N ARG A 298 16.88 19.88 8.80
CA ARG A 298 15.83 20.90 8.86
C ARG A 298 15.77 21.59 10.22
N SER A 299 15.79 20.82 11.32
CA SER A 299 15.78 21.39 12.67
C SER A 299 17.00 22.29 12.92
N GLN A 300 18.19 21.87 12.45
CA GLN A 300 19.40 22.70 12.52
C GLN A 300 19.29 23.99 11.70
N LEU A 301 18.71 23.92 10.50
CA LEU A 301 18.47 25.09 9.64
C LEU A 301 17.44 26.05 10.28
N GLU A 302 16.35 25.53 10.84
CA GLU A 302 15.34 26.31 11.56
C GLU A 302 15.97 27.05 12.76
N ALA A 303 16.82 26.36 13.54
CA ALA A 303 17.56 26.99 14.64
C ALA A 303 18.50 28.11 14.15
N ARG A 304 19.28 27.86 13.08
CA ARG A 304 20.14 28.89 12.47
C ARG A 304 19.35 30.08 11.97
N HIS A 305 18.18 29.85 11.36
CA HIS A 305 17.32 30.92 10.88
C HIS A 305 16.79 31.77 12.05
N GLN A 306 16.38 31.14 13.16
CA GLN A 306 15.97 31.88 14.36
C GLN A 306 17.11 32.73 14.93
N ASP A 307 18.33 32.20 14.96
CA ASP A 307 19.50 32.95 15.42
C ASP A 307 19.86 34.10 14.47
N GLN A 308 19.80 33.89 13.16
CA GLN A 308 19.95 34.96 12.16
C GLN A 308 18.89 36.05 12.33
N GLN A 309 17.63 35.67 12.59
CA GLN A 309 16.54 36.61 12.83
C GLN A 309 16.83 37.48 14.07
N LYS A 310 17.29 36.87 15.18
CA LYS A 310 17.69 37.62 16.38
C LYS A 310 18.83 38.60 16.11
N ILE A 311 19.83 38.19 15.33
CA ILE A 311 20.95 39.07 14.93
C ILE A 311 20.42 40.23 14.08
N TYR A 312 19.51 39.98 13.15
CA TYR A 312 18.88 41.01 12.33
C TYR A 312 18.12 42.03 13.19
N ASP A 313 17.29 41.56 14.12
CA ASP A 313 16.50 42.43 15.01
C ASP A 313 17.42 43.28 15.92
N ALA A 314 18.52 42.69 16.41
CA ALA A 314 19.53 43.42 17.18
C ALA A 314 20.25 44.49 16.34
N LEU A 315 20.63 44.17 15.09
CA LEU A 315 21.23 45.13 14.16
C LEU A 315 20.27 46.27 13.80
N LYS A 316 18.98 45.95 13.59
CA LYS A 316 17.92 46.94 13.36
C LYS A 316 17.80 47.90 14.55
N THR A 317 17.73 47.35 15.77
CA THR A 317 17.69 48.15 17.00
C THR A 317 18.93 49.05 17.13
N LYS A 318 20.12 48.52 16.85
CA LYS A 318 21.37 49.29 16.89
C LYS A 318 21.40 50.41 15.85
N ARG A 319 20.84 50.18 14.65
CA ARG A 319 20.69 51.21 13.62
C ARG A 319 19.77 52.32 14.10
N GLU A 320 18.61 51.99 14.66
CA GLU A 320 17.66 52.97 15.21
C GLU A 320 18.31 53.82 16.31
N GLN A 321 19.11 53.19 17.20
CA GLN A 321 19.91 53.90 18.21
C GLN A 321 20.96 54.84 17.57
N LEU A 322 21.63 54.40 16.50
CA LEU A 322 22.62 55.21 15.81
C LEU A 322 21.97 56.43 15.12
N ASP A 323 20.80 56.23 14.50
CA ASP A 323 20.01 57.29 13.87
C ASP A 323 19.55 58.33 14.92
N GLN A 324 19.12 57.88 16.10
CA GLN A 324 18.82 58.77 17.23
C GLN A 324 20.05 59.57 17.68
N HIS A 325 21.18 58.90 17.91
CA HIS A 325 22.43 59.57 18.30
C HIS A 325 22.91 60.58 17.23
N PHE A 326 22.71 60.26 15.95
CA PHE A 326 23.01 61.18 14.85
C PHE A 326 22.11 62.42 14.89
N GLN A 327 20.80 62.26 15.08
CA GLN A 327 19.86 63.37 15.25
C GLN A 327 20.22 64.24 16.46
N GLU A 328 20.55 63.63 17.60
CA GLU A 328 21.01 64.35 18.79
C GLU A 328 22.29 65.15 18.52
N SER A 329 23.24 64.56 17.80
CA SER A 329 24.49 65.23 17.40
C SER A 329 24.21 66.40 16.46
N GLN A 330 23.29 66.25 15.51
CA GLN A 330 22.86 67.31 14.60
C GLN A 330 22.18 68.46 15.35
N ALA A 331 21.32 68.15 16.33
CA ALA A 331 20.69 69.15 17.19
C ALA A 331 21.71 69.91 18.04
N ARG A 332 22.72 69.23 18.59
CA ARG A 332 23.84 69.87 19.31
C ARG A 332 24.66 70.80 18.42
N LEU A 333 24.92 70.41 17.17
CA LEU A 333 25.61 71.26 16.21
C LEU A 333 24.82 72.54 15.94
N ALA A 334 23.52 72.43 15.66
CA ALA A 334 22.65 73.60 15.49
C ALA A 334 22.63 74.51 16.75
N GLN A 335 22.64 73.92 17.95
CA GLN A 335 22.72 74.66 19.20
C GLN A 335 24.05 75.41 19.36
N LEU A 336 25.18 74.79 18.96
CA LEU A 336 26.50 75.43 18.98
C LEU A 336 26.58 76.58 17.97
N GLU A 337 26.04 76.41 16.76
CA GLU A 337 25.95 77.47 15.76
C GLU A 337 25.14 78.68 16.27
N ALA A 338 23.98 78.42 16.88
CA ALA A 338 23.18 79.47 17.51
C ALA A 338 23.95 80.20 18.64
N ARG A 339 24.70 79.44 19.45
CA ARG A 339 25.54 80.03 20.51
C ARG A 339 26.68 80.87 19.93
N GLN A 340 27.27 80.45 18.81
CA GLN A 340 28.30 81.20 18.11
C GLN A 340 27.75 82.53 17.56
N GLN A 341 26.57 82.52 16.95
CA GLN A 341 25.89 83.75 16.54
C GLN A 341 25.64 84.67 17.73
N ASN A 342 25.23 84.12 18.87
CA ASN A 342 25.02 84.90 20.08
C ASN A 342 26.33 85.53 20.60
N TYR A 343 27.45 84.80 20.54
CA TYR A 343 28.78 85.37 20.83
C TYR A 343 29.17 86.50 19.87
N GLN A 344 28.85 86.37 18.57
CA GLN A 344 29.11 87.43 17.59
C GLN A 344 28.27 88.68 17.87
N ALA A 345 26.98 88.50 18.20
CA ALA A 345 26.11 89.60 18.60
C ALA A 345 26.66 90.29 19.86
N LEU A 346 27.03 89.52 20.88
CA LEU A 346 27.64 90.05 22.09
C LEU A 346 28.96 90.79 21.83
N GLN A 347 29.76 90.32 20.85
CA GLN A 347 30.99 91.01 20.44
C GLN A 347 30.70 92.34 19.75
N GLN A 348 29.63 92.41 18.93
CA GLN A 348 29.17 93.67 18.34
C GLN A 348 28.67 94.63 19.42
N ASP A 349 27.88 94.14 20.38
CA ASP A 349 27.42 94.93 21.53
C ASP A 349 28.60 95.47 22.33
N TYR A 350 29.63 94.66 22.56
CA TYR A 350 30.84 95.09 23.25
C TYR A 350 31.59 96.18 22.47
N GLN A 351 31.72 96.05 21.14
CA GLN A 351 32.34 97.09 20.31
C GLN A 351 31.53 98.39 20.30
N ALA A 352 30.20 98.29 20.25
CA ALA A 352 29.31 99.43 20.36
C ALA A 352 29.49 100.13 21.71
N LEU A 353 29.52 99.37 22.80
CA LEU A 353 29.75 99.88 24.15
C LEU A 353 31.13 100.52 24.31
N GLN A 354 32.17 99.92 23.71
CA GLN A 354 33.51 100.50 23.69
C GLN A 354 33.53 101.85 22.95
N THR A 355 32.83 101.93 21.82
CA THR A 355 32.71 103.19 21.06
C THR A 355 31.96 104.25 21.86
N GLU A 356 30.89 103.87 22.57
CA GLU A 356 30.15 104.76 23.47
C GLU A 356 31.05 105.25 24.61
N TYR A 357 31.86 104.36 25.19
CA TYR A 357 32.84 104.73 26.20
C TYR A 357 33.89 105.72 25.68
N GLU A 358 34.47 105.49 24.50
CA GLU A 358 35.42 106.41 23.85
C GLU A 358 34.78 107.78 23.57
N GLN A 359 33.52 107.80 23.11
CA GLN A 359 32.76 109.04 22.93
C GLN A 359 32.53 109.78 24.25
N LEU A 360 32.19 109.04 25.32
CA LEU A 360 32.01 109.60 26.65
C LEU A 360 33.32 110.16 27.21
N GLU A 361 34.44 109.45 27.00
CA GLU A 361 35.78 109.92 27.35
C GLU A 361 36.13 111.22 26.62
N HIS A 362 35.86 111.30 25.31
CA HIS A 362 36.03 112.53 24.54
C HIS A 362 35.13 113.66 25.05
N GLN A 363 33.87 113.39 25.42
CA GLN A 363 33.01 114.40 26.04
C GLN A 363 33.58 114.89 27.38
N VAL A 364 34.08 113.98 28.21
CA VAL A 364 34.71 114.32 29.49
C VAL A 364 35.97 115.16 29.26
N GLN A 365 36.82 114.79 28.29
CA GLN A 365 38.00 115.59 27.92
C GLN A 365 37.61 116.98 27.39
N ALA A 366 36.60 117.08 26.52
CA ALA A 366 36.12 118.36 26.01
C ALA A 366 35.56 119.23 27.14
N LYS A 367 34.77 118.64 28.05
CA LYS A 367 34.28 119.31 29.27
C LYS A 367 35.44 119.75 30.16
N HIS A 368 36.46 118.92 30.33
CA HIS A 368 37.66 119.25 31.09
C HIS A 368 38.44 120.41 30.45
N GLN A 369 38.62 120.41 29.12
CA GLN A 369 39.23 121.54 28.40
C GLN A 369 38.41 122.82 28.54
N THR A 370 37.09 122.71 28.48
CA THR A 370 36.16 123.84 28.72
C THR A 370 36.35 124.37 30.15
N LEU A 371 36.48 123.48 31.13
CA LEU A 371 36.69 123.84 32.52
C LEU A 371 38.06 124.51 32.71
N VAL A 372 39.12 123.99 32.10
CA VAL A 372 40.46 124.60 32.08
C VAL A 372 40.44 125.98 31.41
N THR A 373 39.74 126.15 30.29
CA THR A 373 39.60 127.46 29.64
C THR A 373 38.81 128.44 30.48
N THR A 374 37.72 127.98 31.12
CA THR A 374 36.94 128.80 32.07
C THR A 374 37.79 129.19 33.28
N GLN A 375 38.64 128.28 33.77
CA GLN A 375 39.57 128.52 34.86
C GLN A 375 40.67 129.52 34.45
N ASN A 376 41.20 129.43 33.23
CA ASN A 376 42.13 130.42 32.67
C ASN A 376 41.46 131.78 32.49
N GLN A 377 40.19 131.83 32.09
CA GLN A 377 39.41 133.07 32.02
C GLN A 377 39.22 133.67 33.42
N LEU A 378 38.92 132.85 34.42
CA LEU A 378 38.88 133.26 35.84
C LEU A 378 40.23 133.82 36.30
N GLN A 379 41.33 133.17 35.94
CA GLN A 379 42.68 133.62 36.27
C GLN A 379 43.06 134.91 35.54
N THR A 380 42.54 135.11 34.32
CA THR A 380 42.71 136.36 33.55
C THR A 380 41.92 137.49 34.18
N LEU A 381 40.67 137.24 34.59
CA LEU A 381 39.86 138.19 35.37
C LEU A 381 40.51 138.53 36.71
N GLN A 382 41.14 137.55 37.36
CA GLN A 382 41.89 137.75 38.60
C GLN A 382 43.14 138.62 38.39
N SER A 383 43.84 138.43 37.27
CA SER A 383 44.96 139.29 36.84
C SER A 383 44.49 140.72 36.53
N GLN A 384 43.33 140.88 35.89
CA GLN A 384 42.72 142.20 35.62
C GLN A 384 42.32 142.92 36.91
N SER A 385 41.74 142.20 37.88
CA SER A 385 41.47 142.70 39.23
C SER A 385 42.75 143.17 39.93
N GLN A 386 43.86 142.45 39.80
CA GLN A 386 45.15 142.85 40.39
C GLN A 386 45.78 144.06 39.70
N ALA A 387 45.63 144.21 38.38
CA ALA A 387 46.11 145.37 37.63
C ALA A 387 45.30 146.65 37.92
N LEU A 388 43.99 146.51 38.19
CA LEU A 388 43.14 147.59 38.68
C LEU A 388 43.54 148.02 40.10
N ASN A 389 43.97 147.08 40.94
CA ASN A 389 44.36 147.36 42.32
C ASN A 389 45.69 148.14 42.44
N THR A 390 46.60 148.01 41.48
CA THR A 390 47.85 148.80 41.41
C THR A 390 47.67 150.19 40.81
N GLN A 391 46.60 150.46 40.05
CA GLN A 391 46.25 151.82 39.61
C GLN A 391 45.54 152.65 40.70
N ILE A 392 45.06 152.00 41.77
CA ILE A 392 44.39 152.66 42.91
C ILE A 392 45.39 153.27 43.92
N GLN A 393 46.66 152.86 43.91
CA GLN A 393 47.64 153.30 44.93
C GLN A 393 48.32 154.66 44.68
N ASP A 394 48.16 155.28 43.51
CA ASP A 394 48.88 156.53 43.15
C ASP A 394 48.01 157.82 43.19
N LEU A 395 46.73 157.78 43.57
CA LEU A 395 45.86 158.97 43.63
C LEU A 395 44.81 158.92 44.78
N GLU A 396 45.25 158.94 46.04
CA GLU A 396 44.39 159.24 47.21
C GLU A 396 44.99 160.34 48.11
N GLN A 397 44.77 161.61 47.71
CA GLN A 397 44.52 162.73 48.61
C GLN A 397 43.33 163.54 48.08
N LEU A 398 42.43 163.90 49.00
CA LEU A 398 41.15 164.62 48.88
C LEU A 398 39.86 163.80 48.63
N ASP A 399 39.08 163.80 49.71
CA ASP A 399 37.63 163.96 49.85
C ASP A 399 36.64 162.98 49.19
N SER A 400 35.96 162.27 50.11
CA SER A 400 34.60 161.72 50.09
C SER A 400 33.63 162.39 49.09
N PRO A 401 32.69 161.63 48.51
CA PRO A 401 31.41 161.46 49.19
C PRO A 401 30.78 160.07 49.05
N ALA A 402 30.09 159.70 50.13
CA ALA A 402 29.03 158.72 50.16
C ALA A 402 27.85 159.13 49.26
N GLN A 403 27.07 158.13 48.81
CA GLN A 403 25.60 158.08 48.79
C GLN A 403 25.10 157.31 47.58
N LEU A 404 24.15 156.40 47.80
CA LEU A 404 22.80 156.45 47.22
C LEU A 404 22.14 155.09 47.44
N TYR A 405 21.27 155.02 48.44
CA TYR A 405 19.86 154.68 48.23
C TYR A 405 19.07 155.17 49.44
N ALA A 406 18.47 156.36 49.26
CA ALA A 406 17.32 156.83 49.99
C ALA A 406 16.34 157.34 48.91
N LEU A 407 15.28 156.57 48.64
CA LEU A 407 14.13 157.07 47.88
C LEU A 407 13.51 158.21 48.70
N SER A 408 13.35 159.39 48.11
CA SER A 408 12.76 160.54 48.79
C SER A 408 11.31 160.24 49.16
N SER A 409 10.89 160.68 50.35
CA SER A 409 9.53 160.46 50.89
C SER A 409 8.42 160.92 49.94
N GLU A 410 8.72 161.85 49.04
CA GLU A 410 7.81 162.43 48.05
C GLU A 410 7.23 161.38 47.08
N TRP A 411 8.03 160.39 46.65
CA TRP A 411 7.55 159.29 45.79
C TRP A 411 6.61 158.32 46.52
N LEU A 412 6.87 158.10 47.82
CA LEU A 412 6.00 157.28 48.68
C LEU A 412 4.66 157.98 48.95
N ASP A 413 4.68 159.30 49.15
CA ASP A 413 3.48 160.10 49.33
C ASP A 413 2.65 160.20 48.05
N PHE A 414 3.29 160.31 46.87
CA PHE A 414 2.62 160.24 45.57
C PHE A 414 1.84 158.92 45.40
N VAL A 415 2.48 157.77 45.57
CA VAL A 415 1.82 156.45 45.40
C VAL A 415 0.65 156.25 46.38
N ARG A 416 0.74 156.83 47.59
CA ARG A 416 -0.35 156.77 48.58
C ARG A 416 -1.57 157.58 48.19
N LEU A 417 -1.41 158.68 47.45
CA LEU A 417 -2.51 159.52 47.00
C LEU A 417 -3.25 158.95 45.77
N LEU A 418 -2.64 157.98 45.08
CA LEU A 418 -3.26 157.36 43.92
C LEU A 418 -4.40 156.42 44.33
N LEU A 419 -5.56 156.61 43.70
CA LEU A 419 -6.70 155.70 43.79
C LEU A 419 -6.34 154.37 43.11
N PRO A 420 -7.03 153.25 43.47
CA PRO A 420 -6.70 151.94 42.92
C PRO A 420 -6.70 151.90 41.38
N LEU A 421 -7.68 152.56 40.75
CA LEU A 421 -7.75 152.65 39.28
C LEU A 421 -6.57 153.46 38.71
N GLU A 422 -6.22 154.59 39.31
CA GLU A 422 -5.09 155.42 38.88
C GLU A 422 -3.75 154.68 39.00
N ARG A 423 -3.58 153.86 40.05
CA ARG A 423 -2.39 153.01 40.21
C ARG A 423 -2.28 151.96 39.10
N GLN A 424 -3.39 151.29 38.80
CA GLN A 424 -3.43 150.29 37.74
C GLN A 424 -3.19 150.92 36.36
N VAL A 425 -3.76 152.10 36.12
CA VAL A 425 -3.53 152.89 34.90
C VAL A 425 -2.06 153.31 34.80
N LEU A 426 -1.46 153.88 35.85
CA LEU A 426 -0.04 154.25 35.85
C LEU A 426 0.87 153.03 35.64
N ASN A 427 0.55 151.88 36.24
CA ASN A 427 1.33 150.66 36.05
C ASN A 427 1.26 150.16 34.61
N ALA A 428 0.07 150.16 34.00
CA ALA A 428 -0.10 149.77 32.61
C ALA A 428 0.60 150.75 31.64
N ILE A 429 0.68 152.04 31.98
CA ILE A 429 1.45 153.05 31.23
C ILE A 429 2.95 152.77 31.31
N ILE A 430 3.50 152.52 32.50
CA ILE A 430 4.93 152.25 32.68
C ILE A 430 5.37 150.97 31.95
N LEU A 431 4.51 149.96 31.90
CA LEU A 431 4.77 148.68 31.22
C LEU A 431 4.40 148.66 29.74
N ASP A 432 3.89 149.77 29.20
CA ASP A 432 3.45 149.88 27.81
C ASP A 432 2.35 148.85 27.41
N GLN A 433 1.40 148.59 28.32
CA GLN A 433 0.34 147.59 28.15
C GLN A 433 -1.00 148.20 27.71
N GLU A 434 -1.11 148.50 26.41
CA GLU A 434 -2.32 149.10 25.81
C GLU A 434 -3.61 148.33 26.09
N THR A 435 -3.55 146.99 25.98
CA THR A 435 -4.74 146.15 26.14
C THR A 435 -5.31 146.19 27.56
N GLU A 436 -4.46 146.37 28.57
CA GLU A 436 -4.88 146.45 29.98
C GLU A 436 -5.52 147.83 30.27
N LEU A 437 -4.95 148.92 29.73
CA LEU A 437 -5.54 150.27 29.77
C LEU A 437 -6.94 150.31 29.17
N GLN A 438 -7.13 149.70 27.99
CA GLN A 438 -8.43 149.65 27.32
C GLN A 438 -9.47 148.86 28.11
N THR A 439 -9.06 147.82 28.85
CA THR A 439 -9.97 147.06 29.72
C THR A 439 -10.35 147.80 31.00
N LEU A 440 -9.42 148.54 31.61
CA LEU A 440 -9.63 149.22 32.89
C LEU A 440 -10.53 150.45 32.80
N LEU A 441 -10.42 151.22 31.71
CA LEU A 441 -11.10 152.51 31.58
C LEU A 441 -12.36 152.45 30.69
N GLY A 442 -12.68 151.28 30.13
CA GLY A 442 -13.70 151.13 29.10
C GLY A 442 -13.29 151.83 27.80
N SER A 443 -13.86 151.46 26.66
CA SER A 443 -13.43 151.95 25.34
C SER A 443 -13.60 153.46 25.08
N SER A 444 -13.87 154.27 26.11
CA SER A 444 -14.01 155.73 26.04
C SER A 444 -12.71 156.46 26.37
N PHE A 445 -12.13 157.12 25.36
CA PHE A 445 -10.91 157.92 25.48
C PHE A 445 -11.03 159.06 26.51
N SER A 446 -12.22 159.60 26.73
CA SER A 446 -12.46 160.66 27.73
C SER A 446 -12.17 160.21 29.17
N ALA A 447 -12.39 158.94 29.50
CA ALA A 447 -12.12 158.42 30.84
C ALA A 447 -10.60 158.29 31.11
N LEU A 448 -9.81 158.01 30.07
CA LEU A 448 -8.35 158.01 30.16
C LEU A 448 -7.82 159.43 30.38
N GLU A 449 -8.31 160.40 29.62
CA GLU A 449 -7.87 161.79 29.73
C GLU A 449 -8.18 162.38 31.12
N ASP A 450 -9.37 162.10 31.67
CA ASP A 450 -9.72 162.48 33.04
C ASP A 450 -8.80 161.82 34.09
N CYS A 451 -8.46 160.54 33.91
CA CYS A 451 -7.57 159.81 34.80
C CYS A 451 -6.13 160.32 34.73
N LEU A 452 -5.63 160.66 33.54
CA LEU A 452 -4.29 161.22 33.34
C LEU A 452 -4.17 162.62 33.93
N ASN A 453 -5.21 163.44 33.76
CA ASN A 453 -5.25 164.76 34.37
C ASN A 453 -5.22 164.66 35.90
N GLN A 454 -5.94 163.71 36.51
CA GLN A 454 -5.87 163.47 37.95
C GLN A 454 -4.50 162.94 38.40
N LEU A 455 -3.90 162.03 37.64
CA LEU A 455 -2.55 161.51 37.88
C LEU A 455 -1.52 162.63 37.87
N ASN A 456 -1.56 163.47 36.84
CA ASN A 456 -0.66 164.61 36.72
C ASN A 456 -0.94 165.69 37.75
N GLU A 457 -2.20 165.96 38.10
CA GLU A 457 -2.51 166.93 39.15
C GLU A 457 -1.91 166.47 40.49
N LYS A 458 -2.01 165.17 40.81
CA LYS A 458 -1.38 164.58 41.99
C LYS A 458 0.14 164.62 41.89
N ALA A 459 0.71 164.25 40.74
CA ALA A 459 2.15 164.28 40.51
C ALA A 459 2.71 165.70 40.62
N ILE A 460 2.05 166.69 40.04
CA ILE A 460 2.43 168.10 40.15
C ILE A 460 2.36 168.52 41.62
N THR A 461 1.35 168.08 42.36
CA THR A 461 1.20 168.43 43.77
C THR A 461 2.29 167.81 44.67
N THR A 462 2.72 166.58 44.40
CA THR A 462 3.70 165.87 45.24
C THR A 462 5.13 165.91 44.74
N LEU A 463 5.32 165.69 43.44
CA LEU A 463 6.62 165.63 42.77
C LEU A 463 7.00 166.98 42.14
N GLY A 464 6.06 167.92 42.07
CA GLY A 464 6.29 169.26 41.52
C GLY A 464 6.13 169.35 39.99
N ASP A 465 5.89 168.23 39.30
CA ASP A 465 5.79 168.20 37.83
C ASP A 465 4.77 167.16 37.30
N ALA A 466 4.36 167.31 36.05
CA ALA A 466 3.50 166.35 35.36
C ALA A 466 4.30 165.09 35.02
N LEU A 467 3.75 163.94 35.41
CA LEU A 467 4.43 162.65 35.29
C LEU A 467 4.27 162.03 33.91
N VAL A 468 3.10 162.21 33.30
CA VAL A 468 2.68 161.50 32.09
C VAL A 468 2.11 162.49 31.09
N GLU A 469 2.51 162.41 29.82
CA GLU A 469 1.98 163.29 28.78
C GLU A 469 1.11 162.49 27.80
N GLY A 470 -0.07 163.03 27.50
CA GLY A 470 -0.96 162.46 26.48
C GLY A 470 -0.43 162.72 25.07
N GLN A 471 -0.29 161.67 24.26
CA GLN A 471 0.12 161.79 22.87
C GLN A 471 -1.12 161.84 21.95
N GLU A 472 -1.29 162.92 21.19
CA GLU A 472 -2.43 163.08 20.27
C GLU A 472 -2.53 161.89 19.30
N GLY A 473 -3.62 161.11 19.42
CA GLY A 473 -3.92 159.96 18.56
C GLY A 473 -3.42 158.60 19.05
N SER A 474 -2.74 158.51 20.20
CA SER A 474 -2.34 157.25 20.84
C SER A 474 -3.17 156.98 22.10
N TRP A 475 -3.51 155.71 22.35
CA TRP A 475 -4.15 155.27 23.61
C TRP A 475 -3.15 155.10 24.76
N ILE A 476 -1.85 155.06 24.46
CA ILE A 476 -0.81 154.93 25.48
C ILE A 476 -0.11 156.28 25.61
N PRO A 477 -0.30 156.99 26.73
CA PRO A 477 0.48 158.17 27.04
C PRO A 477 1.89 157.74 27.50
N TYR A 478 2.90 158.58 27.32
CA TYR A 478 4.27 158.26 27.73
C TYR A 478 4.62 158.99 29.02
N VAL A 479 5.45 158.35 29.85
CA VAL A 479 6.03 158.97 31.03
C VAL A 479 7.04 160.02 30.57
N ASN A 480 6.99 161.22 31.15
CA ASN A 480 7.94 162.29 30.87
C ASN A 480 9.39 161.77 31.02
N GLU A 481 10.25 162.06 30.02
CA GLU A 481 11.59 161.48 29.88
C GLU A 481 12.46 161.64 31.14
N ASP A 482 12.29 162.75 31.87
CA ASP A 482 13.02 163.01 33.12
C ASP A 482 12.72 161.97 34.20
N TYR A 483 11.51 161.39 34.19
CA TYR A 483 11.08 160.33 35.09
C TYR A 483 11.18 158.93 34.47
N ALA A 484 11.26 158.84 33.14
CA ALA A 484 11.34 157.57 32.43
C ALA A 484 12.56 156.75 32.87
N ALA A 485 13.73 157.37 33.09
CA ALA A 485 14.91 156.65 33.57
C ALA A 485 14.77 156.13 35.03
N VAL A 486 14.05 156.86 35.89
CA VAL A 486 13.79 156.46 37.28
C VAL A 486 12.81 155.28 37.33
N LEU A 487 11.81 155.28 36.44
CA LEU A 487 10.78 154.24 36.37
C LEU A 487 11.18 153.02 35.52
N ALA A 488 12.09 153.17 34.54
CA ALA A 488 12.45 152.10 33.59
C ALA A 488 13.76 151.32 33.91
N ALA A 489 14.65 151.78 34.79
CA ALA A 489 15.94 151.11 35.05
C ALA A 489 16.10 150.61 36.50
N ALA A 490 16.22 149.27 36.66
CA ALA A 490 16.77 148.48 37.80
C ALA A 490 16.36 148.81 39.27
N ILE A 491 15.53 149.83 39.51
CA ILE A 491 14.81 150.16 40.75
C ILE A 491 13.30 149.91 40.55
N ALA A 492 12.89 149.46 39.35
CA ALA A 492 11.51 149.14 38.97
C ALA A 492 10.91 147.94 39.73
N ILE A 493 11.73 147.05 40.31
CA ILE A 493 11.23 145.89 41.07
C ILE A 493 10.56 146.32 42.40
N PRO A 494 11.20 147.13 43.27
CA PRO A 494 10.53 147.61 44.49
C PRO A 494 9.39 148.62 44.22
N PHE A 495 9.43 149.40 43.13
CA PHE A 495 8.35 150.34 42.80
C PHE A 495 7.10 149.63 42.24
N HIS A 496 7.29 148.61 41.41
CA HIS A 496 6.20 147.77 40.90
C HIS A 496 5.56 146.91 42.01
N GLU A 497 6.34 146.42 42.97
CA GLU A 497 5.80 145.75 44.16
C GLU A 497 5.00 146.70 45.07
N LEU A 498 5.42 147.97 45.19
CA LEU A 498 4.67 148.99 45.95
C LEU A 498 3.31 149.34 45.33
N LEU A 499 3.19 149.35 44.00
CA LEU A 499 1.92 149.55 43.30
C LEU A 499 0.95 148.37 43.47
N LEU A 500 1.46 147.14 43.71
CA LEU A 500 0.67 145.92 43.87
C LEU A 500 0.26 145.61 45.34
N VAL A 501 1.03 146.07 46.34
CA VAL A 501 0.86 145.65 47.76
C VAL A 501 -0.07 146.55 48.58
N ALA A 502 -0.46 147.73 48.08
CA ALA A 502 -1.22 148.75 48.84
C ALA A 502 -2.75 148.49 49.00
N ASP A 503 -3.28 147.34 48.56
CA ASP A 503 -4.70 146.97 48.73
C ASP A 503 -4.97 146.07 49.97
N ALA A 504 -3.97 145.82 50.82
CA ALA A 504 -4.14 145.13 52.09
C ALA A 504 -4.31 146.14 53.25
N ALA A 505 -5.47 146.80 53.33
CA ALA A 505 -5.83 147.56 54.53
C ALA A 505 -6.19 146.59 55.69
N PRO A 506 -5.62 146.78 56.89
CA PRO A 506 -6.00 146.04 58.09
C PRO A 506 -7.27 146.66 58.73
N THR A 507 -8.22 145.81 59.12
CA THR A 507 -9.13 146.12 60.24
C THR A 507 -8.42 145.90 61.56
#